data_AF-A0A849FYC1-F1
#
_entry.id   AF-A0A849FYC1-F1
#
_cell.length_a   1.000
_cell.length_b   1.000
_cell.length_c   1.000
_cell.angle_alpha   90.00
_cell.angle_beta   90.00
_cell.angle_gamma   90.00
#
_symmetry.space_group_name_H-M   'P 1'
#
loop_
_entity.id
_entity.type
_entity.pdbx_description
1 polymer ?
#
loop_
_entity_poly.entity_id
_entity_poly.type
_entity_poly.pdbx_seq_one_letter_code
_entity_poly.pdbx_strand_id
1 'polypeptide(L)'
;KYDVISLWHVLEHIPDPKEIIFELKKKLNVGGHLVIALPNNASADALHYGKHWAAWDVPRHLWHYRPEQIISMMTTQGFSHSESHPMWLDAYYVCLLSERYKKGNALSALFWATISNFKALFNKKERCSSQVYVFQMN
;
A
#
# COMPACT_ATOMS: atom_id res chain seq x y z
N LYS A 1 -15.39 -21.61 0.21
CA LYS A 1 -14.11 -21.08 -0.31
C LYS A 1 -14.40 -20.03 -1.36
N TYR A 2 -13.43 -19.18 -1.70
CA TYR A 2 -13.59 -18.03 -2.60
C TYR A 2 -12.54 -18.04 -3.71
N ASP A 3 -12.88 -17.48 -4.87
CA ASP A 3 -11.94 -17.29 -5.98
C ASP A 3 -11.07 -16.06 -5.79
N VAL A 4 -11.63 -15.01 -5.15
CA VAL A 4 -10.93 -13.76 -4.85
C VAL A 4 -11.30 -13.29 -3.45
N ILE A 5 -10.30 -12.86 -2.69
CA ILE A 5 -10.47 -12.12 -1.45
C ILE A 5 -9.73 -10.79 -1.62
N SER A 6 -10.28 -9.70 -1.10
CA SER A 6 -9.62 -8.39 -1.13
C SER A 6 -9.48 -7.78 0.27
N LEU A 7 -8.38 -7.07 0.48
CA LEU A 7 -8.06 -6.31 1.69
C LEU A 7 -7.67 -4.89 1.25
N TRP A 8 -8.61 -3.95 1.39
CA TRP A 8 -8.37 -2.55 1.05
C TRP A 8 -8.03 -1.73 2.29
N HIS A 9 -6.75 -1.41 2.48
CA HIS A 9 -6.27 -0.71 3.68
C HIS A 9 -6.69 -1.39 4.98
N VAL A 10 -6.57 -2.72 5.02
CA VAL A 10 -6.92 -3.54 6.19
C VAL A 10 -5.68 -4.15 6.80
N LEU A 11 -4.77 -4.70 5.99
CA LEU A 11 -3.68 -5.54 6.48
C LEU A 11 -2.71 -4.78 7.41
N GLU A 12 -2.46 -3.51 7.14
CA GLU A 12 -1.62 -2.62 7.95
C GLU A 12 -2.16 -2.40 9.37
N HIS A 13 -3.45 -2.68 9.61
CA HIS A 13 -4.10 -2.57 10.91
C HIS A 13 -4.11 -3.87 11.70
N ILE A 14 -3.75 -5.00 11.09
CA ILE A 14 -3.86 -6.32 11.74
C ILE A 14 -2.60 -6.58 12.56
N PRO A 15 -2.72 -6.90 13.87
CA PRO A 15 -1.57 -7.16 14.72
C PRO A 15 -0.67 -8.31 14.24
N ASP A 16 -1.28 -9.42 13.78
CA ASP A 16 -0.54 -10.53 13.16
C ASP A 16 -0.94 -10.68 11.67
N PRO A 17 -0.23 -10.00 10.75
CA PRO A 17 -0.53 -10.05 9.33
C PRO A 17 -0.26 -11.45 8.74
N LYS A 18 0.67 -12.23 9.33
CA LYS A 18 1.00 -13.57 8.81
C LYS A 18 -0.10 -14.58 9.16
N GLU A 19 -0.61 -14.52 10.38
CA GLU A 19 -1.73 -15.36 10.81
C GLU A 19 -2.98 -15.10 9.97
N ILE A 20 -3.35 -13.83 9.76
CA ILE A 20 -4.53 -13.53 8.93
C ILE A 20 -4.34 -13.98 7.48
N ILE A 21 -3.15 -13.82 6.89
CA ILE A 21 -2.86 -14.31 5.54
C ILE A 21 -3.01 -15.84 5.47
N PHE A 22 -2.52 -16.57 6.47
CA PHE A 22 -2.67 -18.02 6.56
C PHE A 22 -4.15 -18.45 6.64
N GLU A 23 -4.96 -17.77 7.45
CA GLU A 23 -6.40 -18.04 7.55
C GLU A 23 -7.16 -17.71 6.25
N LEU A 24 -6.77 -16.62 5.57
CA LEU A 24 -7.35 -16.25 4.28
C LEU A 24 -6.98 -17.25 3.18
N LYS A 25 -5.74 -17.75 3.19
CA LYS A 25 -5.29 -18.80 2.26
C LYS A 25 -6.17 -20.05 2.35
N LYS A 26 -6.54 -20.49 3.56
CA LYS A 26 -7.45 -21.64 3.76
C LYS A 26 -8.84 -21.41 3.14
N LYS A 27 -9.29 -20.16 3.09
CA LYS A 27 -10.58 -19.76 2.53
C LYS A 27 -10.54 -19.61 1.01
N LEU A 28 -9.37 -19.56 0.37
CA LEU A 28 -9.23 -19.48 -1.08
C LEU A 28 -9.32 -20.85 -1.77
N ASN A 29 -9.84 -20.85 -2.98
CA ASN A 29 -9.72 -21.94 -3.96
C ASN A 29 -8.28 -22.03 -4.46
N VAL A 30 -7.83 -23.22 -4.90
CA VAL A 30 -6.52 -23.40 -5.56
C VAL A 30 -6.44 -22.50 -6.79
N GLY A 31 -5.35 -21.74 -6.92
CA GLY A 31 -5.21 -20.72 -7.96
C GLY A 31 -6.04 -19.45 -7.74
N GLY A 32 -6.76 -19.33 -6.62
CA GLY A 32 -7.49 -18.13 -6.22
C GLY A 32 -6.57 -16.97 -5.85
N HIS A 33 -7.13 -15.76 -5.82
CA HIS A 33 -6.37 -14.52 -5.67
C HIS A 33 -6.63 -13.81 -4.35
N LEU A 34 -5.57 -13.26 -3.77
CA LEU A 34 -5.63 -12.30 -2.69
C LEU A 34 -5.19 -10.94 -3.22
N VAL A 35 -6.09 -9.96 -3.17
CA VAL A 35 -5.85 -8.58 -3.61
C VAL A 35 -5.65 -7.70 -2.40
N ILE A 36 -4.51 -7.02 -2.29
CA ILE A 36 -4.14 -6.25 -1.10
C ILE A 36 -3.81 -4.82 -1.51
N ALA A 37 -4.53 -3.82 -0.99
CA ALA A 37 -4.20 -2.41 -1.13
C ALA A 37 -3.52 -1.89 0.14
N LEU A 38 -2.35 -1.27 -0.01
CA LEU A 38 -1.53 -0.78 1.10
C LEU A 38 -0.90 0.58 0.78
N PRO A 39 -0.69 1.42 1.81
CA PRO A 39 0.21 2.56 1.71
C PRO A 39 1.63 2.07 1.44
N ASN A 40 2.36 2.84 0.64
CA ASN A 40 3.73 2.56 0.28
C ASN A 40 4.65 3.63 0.86
N ASN A 41 5.41 3.25 1.89
CA ASN A 41 6.34 4.15 2.57
C ASN A 41 7.64 4.42 1.78
N ALA A 42 7.79 3.86 0.57
CA ALA A 42 8.85 4.18 -0.37
C ALA A 42 8.45 5.23 -1.43
N SER A 43 7.20 5.70 -1.39
CA SER A 43 6.69 6.69 -2.35
C SER A 43 7.37 8.05 -2.21
N ALA A 44 7.35 8.85 -3.29
CA ALA A 44 7.99 10.16 -3.29
C ALA A 44 7.36 11.14 -2.30
N ASP A 45 6.04 11.08 -2.08
CA ASP A 45 5.37 11.87 -1.04
C ASP A 45 5.71 11.36 0.36
N ALA A 46 5.84 10.05 0.59
CA ALA A 46 6.33 9.54 1.87
C ALA A 46 7.73 10.08 2.20
N LEU A 47 8.64 10.08 1.22
CA LEU A 47 9.98 10.63 1.37
C LEU A 47 9.97 12.15 1.59
N HIS A 48 9.08 12.88 0.91
CA HIS A 48 8.95 14.34 1.06
C HIS A 48 8.41 14.74 2.44
N TYR A 49 7.28 14.14 2.85
CA TYR A 49 6.61 14.50 4.09
C TYR A 49 7.28 13.90 5.32
N GLY A 50 8.08 12.83 5.16
CA GLY A 50 8.84 12.21 6.25
C GLY A 50 7.92 11.89 7.42
N LYS A 51 8.29 12.34 8.64
CA LYS A 51 7.47 12.16 9.85
C LYS A 51 6.05 12.73 9.78
N HIS A 52 5.77 13.64 8.84
CA HIS A 52 4.45 14.25 8.64
C HIS A 52 3.62 13.54 7.56
N TRP A 53 4.10 12.44 6.97
CA TRP A 53 3.35 11.70 5.97
C TRP A 53 2.11 11.07 6.60
N ALA A 54 0.94 11.42 6.07
CA ALA A 54 -0.32 11.11 6.73
C ALA A 54 -0.63 9.62 6.80
N ALA A 55 -0.14 8.84 5.83
CA ALA A 55 -0.34 7.40 5.81
C ALA A 55 0.55 6.63 6.79
N TRP A 56 1.40 7.31 7.58
CA TRP A 56 1.91 6.68 8.80
C TRP A 56 0.80 6.30 9.74
N ASP A 57 -0.18 7.19 9.92
CA ASP A 57 -1.40 7.02 10.72
C ASP A 57 -1.25 6.17 12.00
N VAL A 58 -0.15 6.39 12.72
CA VAL A 58 0.12 5.71 13.99
C VAL A 58 -0.78 6.33 15.08
N PRO A 59 -1.30 5.52 16.03
CA PRO A 59 -1.03 4.09 16.25
C PRO A 59 -1.95 3.13 15.47
N ARG A 60 -2.77 3.63 14.54
CA ARG A 60 -3.76 2.83 13.81
C ARG A 60 -3.10 1.89 12.80
N HIS A 61 -2.11 2.36 12.03
CA HIS A 61 -1.26 1.50 11.19
C HIS A 61 -0.15 0.91 12.06
N LEU A 62 -0.20 -0.40 12.23
CA LEU A 62 0.80 -1.18 12.98
C LEU A 62 1.99 -1.55 12.10
N TRP A 63 1.75 -1.67 10.78
CA TRP A 63 2.74 -2.09 9.81
C TRP A 63 2.81 -1.12 8.64
N HIS A 64 4.03 -0.89 8.15
CA HIS A 64 4.27 -0.08 6.95
C HIS A 64 5.17 -0.86 6.01
N TYR A 65 4.73 -0.99 4.76
CA TYR A 65 5.37 -1.86 3.80
C TYR A 65 6.01 -1.07 2.68
N ARG A 66 7.25 -1.44 2.37
CA ARG A 66 7.82 -1.27 1.04
C ARG A 66 7.31 -2.40 0.14
N PRO A 67 7.24 -2.19 -1.18
CA PRO A 67 6.70 -3.18 -2.09
C PRO A 67 7.44 -4.52 -2.04
N GLU A 68 8.76 -4.49 -1.85
CA GLU A 68 9.58 -5.70 -1.74
C GLU A 68 9.27 -6.49 -0.46
N GLN A 69 8.89 -5.80 0.62
CA GLN A 69 8.60 -6.42 1.92
C GLN A 69 7.27 -7.17 1.87
N ILE A 70 6.21 -6.56 1.33
CA ILE A 70 4.91 -7.24 1.18
C ILE A 70 5.00 -8.41 0.20
N ILE A 71 5.70 -8.25 -0.92
CA ILE A 71 5.92 -9.34 -1.89
C ILE A 71 6.68 -10.48 -1.22
N SER A 72 7.78 -10.20 -0.51
CA SER A 72 8.55 -11.22 0.19
C SER A 72 7.72 -11.95 1.24
N MET A 73 6.95 -11.22 2.06
CA MET A 73 6.06 -11.82 3.06
C MET A 73 5.05 -12.77 2.42
N MET A 74 4.38 -12.34 1.36
CA MET A 74 3.39 -13.16 0.63
C MET A 74 4.02 -14.42 0.01
N THR A 75 5.22 -14.30 -0.56
CA THR A 75 5.97 -15.45 -1.10
C THR A 75 6.23 -16.50 -0.02
N THR A 76 6.63 -16.09 1.19
CA THR A 76 6.83 -17.04 2.30
C THR A 76 5.54 -17.73 2.77
N GLN A 77 4.38 -17.13 2.50
CA GLN A 77 3.06 -17.70 2.77
C GLN A 77 2.54 -18.59 1.63
N GLY A 78 3.36 -18.84 0.60
CA GLY A 78 3.03 -19.68 -0.54
C GLY A 78 2.03 -19.02 -1.50
N PHE A 79 2.19 -17.73 -1.73
CA PHE A 79 1.57 -17.00 -2.82
C PHE A 79 2.65 -16.60 -3.84
N SER A 80 2.24 -16.40 -5.09
CA SER A 80 3.04 -15.77 -6.14
C SER A 80 2.51 -14.37 -6.41
N HIS A 81 3.42 -13.41 -6.63
CA HIS A 81 3.06 -12.05 -7.03
C HIS A 81 2.73 -12.03 -8.52
N SER A 82 1.50 -11.64 -8.88
CA SER A 82 1.05 -11.58 -10.26
C SER A 82 1.18 -10.17 -10.83
N GLU A 83 0.59 -9.18 -10.14
CA GLU A 83 0.47 -7.81 -10.67
C GLU A 83 0.53 -6.76 -9.55
N SER A 84 0.89 -5.52 -9.90
CA SER A 84 0.75 -4.35 -9.02
C SER A 84 0.10 -3.22 -9.77
N HIS A 85 -0.88 -2.57 -9.14
CA HIS A 85 -1.61 -1.45 -9.72
C HIS A 85 -1.47 -0.19 -8.85
N PRO A 86 -1.18 0.97 -9.44
CA PRO A 86 -1.06 2.23 -8.71
C PRO A 86 -2.42 2.78 -8.28
N MET A 87 -2.46 3.45 -7.12
CA MET A 87 -3.62 4.18 -6.63
C MET A 87 -3.36 5.69 -6.76
N TRP A 88 -3.65 6.25 -7.93
CA TRP A 88 -3.28 7.63 -8.27
C TRP A 88 -3.95 8.69 -7.38
N LEU A 89 -5.18 8.44 -6.94
CA LEU A 89 -5.96 9.39 -6.14
C LEU A 89 -5.48 9.45 -4.68
N ASP A 90 -4.91 8.36 -4.17
CA ASP A 90 -4.38 8.31 -2.81
C ASP A 90 -3.29 9.33 -2.58
N ALA A 91 -2.42 9.56 -3.56
CA ALA A 91 -1.38 10.58 -3.45
C ALA A 91 -1.98 11.95 -3.11
N TYR A 92 -3.09 12.33 -3.74
CA TYR A 92 -3.76 13.61 -3.47
C TYR A 92 -4.37 13.67 -2.07
N TYR A 93 -5.05 12.60 -1.66
CA TYR A 93 -5.65 12.52 -0.33
C TYR A 93 -4.58 12.56 0.78
N VAL A 94 -3.54 11.74 0.63
CA VAL A 94 -2.44 11.63 1.60
C VAL A 94 -1.63 12.92 1.66
N CYS A 95 -1.31 13.55 0.52
CA CYS A 95 -0.62 14.84 0.51
C CYS A 95 -1.47 15.94 1.17
N LEU A 96 -2.78 15.96 0.95
CA LEU A 96 -3.69 16.93 1.57
C LEU A 96 -3.67 16.82 3.10
N LEU A 97 -3.74 15.60 3.64
CA LEU A 97 -3.62 15.37 5.08
C LEU A 97 -2.22 15.68 5.60
N SER A 98 -1.18 15.33 4.85
CA SER A 98 0.22 15.58 5.24
C SER A 98 0.54 17.07 5.31
N GLU A 99 -0.01 17.87 4.38
CA GLU A 99 0.06 19.34 4.47
C GLU A 99 -0.66 19.86 5.71
N ARG A 100 -1.83 19.31 6.07
CA ARG A 100 -2.51 19.70 7.33
C ARG A 100 -1.64 19.41 8.54
N TYR A 101 -0.92 18.29 8.57
CA TYR A 101 0.02 17.97 9.66
C TYR A 101 1.21 18.93 9.73
N LYS A 102 1.62 19.51 8.58
CA LYS A 102 2.63 20.57 8.50
C LYS A 102 2.08 21.99 8.65
N LYS A 103 0.76 22.16 8.83
CA LYS A 103 0.06 23.46 8.76
C LYS A 103 0.26 24.19 7.41
N GLY A 104 0.42 23.43 6.34
CA GLY A 104 0.51 23.90 4.96
C GLY A 104 -0.86 24.12 4.30
N ASN A 105 -0.91 24.10 2.98
CA ASN A 105 -2.11 24.44 2.21
C ASN A 105 -2.42 23.43 1.10
N ALA A 106 -3.66 23.49 0.58
CA ALA A 106 -4.15 22.55 -0.43
C ALA A 106 -3.44 22.65 -1.79
N LEU A 107 -2.90 23.83 -2.15
CA LEU A 107 -2.15 24.00 -3.40
C LEU A 107 -0.80 23.26 -3.33
N SER A 108 -0.11 23.33 -2.19
CA SER A 108 1.10 22.56 -1.94
C SER A 108 0.82 21.05 -1.97
N ALA A 109 -0.30 20.61 -1.39
CA ALA A 109 -0.72 19.21 -1.46
C ALA A 109 -0.94 18.75 -2.90
N LEU A 110 -1.66 19.54 -3.69
CA LEU A 110 -1.92 19.25 -5.11
C LEU A 110 -0.61 19.15 -5.90
N PHE A 111 0.32 20.09 -5.67
CA PHE A 111 1.63 20.11 -6.30
C PHE A 111 2.42 18.83 -5.97
N TRP A 112 2.57 18.50 -4.69
CA TRP A 112 3.36 17.33 -4.27
C TRP A 112 2.73 16.00 -4.67
N ALA A 113 1.41 15.89 -4.64
CA ALA A 113 0.71 14.71 -5.15
C ALA A 113 0.95 14.49 -6.64
N THR A 114 0.89 15.57 -7.43
CA THR A 114 1.17 15.53 -8.87
C THR A 114 2.63 15.11 -9.12
N ILE A 115 3.58 15.67 -8.38
CA ILE A 115 5.00 15.27 -8.47
C ILE A 115 5.19 13.81 -8.08
N SER A 116 4.53 13.33 -7.02
CA SER A 116 4.62 11.93 -6.58
C SER A 116 4.11 10.98 -7.67
N ASN A 117 2.93 11.25 -8.22
CA ASN A 117 2.35 10.46 -9.31
C ASN A 117 3.21 10.51 -10.57
N PHE A 118 3.73 11.68 -10.93
CA PHE A 118 4.61 11.82 -12.08
C PHE A 118 5.88 10.99 -11.91
N LYS A 119 6.54 11.05 -10.75
CA LYS A 119 7.70 10.22 -10.44
C LYS A 119 7.38 8.73 -10.53
N ALA A 120 6.20 8.32 -10.05
CA ALA A 120 5.76 6.93 -10.13
C ALA A 120 5.52 6.42 -11.56
N LEU A 121 5.27 7.31 -12.54
CA LEU A 121 5.17 6.93 -13.96
C LEU A 121 6.54 6.56 -14.57
N PHE A 122 7.61 7.27 -14.19
CA PHE A 122 8.93 7.09 -14.81
C PHE A 122 9.84 6.12 -14.07
N ASN A 123 9.58 5.85 -12.79
CA ASN A 123 10.42 4.99 -11.99
C ASN A 123 9.62 3.81 -11.42
N LYS A 124 9.72 2.63 -12.05
CA LYS A 124 9.05 1.39 -11.57
C LYS A 124 9.40 1.02 -10.12
N LYS A 125 10.50 1.55 -9.57
CA LYS A 125 10.90 1.36 -8.15
C LYS A 125 10.21 2.36 -7.21
N GLU A 126 9.88 3.56 -7.67
CA GLU A 126 9.10 4.54 -6.90
C GLU A 126 7.62 4.29 -7.17
N ARG A 127 7.04 3.41 -6.37
CA ARG A 127 5.64 3.07 -6.54
C ARG A 127 4.77 4.18 -5.90
N CYS A 128 3.54 4.36 -6.38
CA CYS A 128 2.62 5.41 -5.91
C CYS A 128 2.46 5.45 -4.39
N SER A 129 1.87 6.54 -3.87
CA SER A 129 1.57 6.74 -2.44
C SER A 129 0.91 5.52 -1.79
N SER A 130 -0.05 4.91 -2.49
CA SER A 130 -0.60 3.59 -2.21
C SER A 130 -0.55 2.70 -3.44
N GLN A 131 -0.60 1.38 -3.23
CA GLN A 131 -0.63 0.39 -4.29
C GLN A 131 -1.55 -0.78 -3.97
N VAL A 132 -2.14 -1.33 -5.03
CA VAL A 132 -2.80 -2.63 -5.02
C VAL A 132 -1.81 -3.69 -5.51
N TYR A 133 -1.76 -4.81 -4.80
CA TYR A 133 -1.01 -6.00 -5.16
C TYR A 133 -1.97 -7.16 -5.39
N VAL A 134 -1.75 -7.90 -6.47
CA VAL A 134 -2.49 -9.13 -6.77
C VAL A 134 -1.57 -10.32 -6.54
N PHE A 135 -1.97 -11.21 -5.65
CA PHE A 135 -1.25 -12.44 -5.32
C PHE A 135 -2.10 -13.65 -5.68
N GLN A 136 -1.51 -14.63 -6.35
CA GLN A 136 -2.15 -15.89 -6.65
C GLN A 136 -1.68 -16.98 -5.68
N MET A 137 -2.62 -17.77 -5.16
CA MET A 137 -2.29 -18.91 -4.30
C MET A 137 -1.67 -20.02 -5.14
N ASN A 138 -0.46 -20.44 -4.76
CA ASN A 138 0.25 -21.57 -5.37
C ASN A 138 -0.45 -22.91 -5.07
#